data_AF-A0A2E7C5A6-F1
#
_entry.id   AF-A0A2E7C5A6-F1
#
_cell.length_a   1.000
_cell.length_b   1.000
_cell.length_c   1.000
_cell.angle_alpha   90.00
_cell.angle_beta   90.00
_cell.angle_gamma   90.00
#
_symmetry.space_group_name_H-M   'P 1'
#
loop_
_entity.id
_entity.type
_entity.pdbx_description
1 polymer ?
#
loop_
_entity_poly.entity_id
_entity_poly.type
_entity_poly.pdbx_seq_one_letter_code
_entity_poly.pdbx_strand_id
1 'polypeptide(L)'
;MECARIHPALVAAAFALFVTACSDGSSSESEHGAHDGRLLISDIEFADQALRSCVVEAAIENEWIYVDEVQVIECFEGEVASLEGLEVFADTPGSNLRELHLYNTTTADLTPLTGFTSLVRLRIL
;
A
#
# COMPACT_ATOMS: atom_id res chain seq x y z
N MET A 1 3.92 -24.23 7.11
CA MET A 1 3.42 -24.07 5.74
C MET A 1 4.43 -23.19 5.05
N GLU A 2 5.19 -23.57 4.03
CA GLU A 2 5.31 -24.75 3.16
C GLU A 2 6.77 -24.79 2.69
N CYS A 3 7.25 -25.95 2.23
CA CYS A 3 8.24 -26.04 1.15
C CYS A 3 8.32 -27.51 0.69
N ALA A 4 7.21 -28.00 0.14
CA ALA A 4 7.21 -29.20 -0.67
C ALA A 4 7.53 -28.78 -2.12
N ARG A 5 8.79 -28.96 -2.55
CA ARG A 5 9.11 -29.08 -3.97
C ARG A 5 9.44 -30.53 -4.26
N ILE A 6 8.38 -31.30 -4.46
CA ILE A 6 8.46 -32.64 -5.05
C ILE A 6 8.47 -32.42 -6.56
N HIS A 7 9.55 -32.83 -7.23
CA HIS A 7 9.58 -33.05 -8.67
C HIS A 7 10.41 -34.32 -8.95
N PRO A 8 10.10 -35.04 -10.03
CA PRO A 8 9.44 -36.33 -9.93
C PRO A 8 10.34 -37.45 -10.48
N ALA A 9 9.96 -38.68 -10.15
CA ALA A 9 10.52 -39.92 -10.67
C ALA A 9 11.99 -40.17 -10.32
N LEU A 10 12.23 -40.88 -9.21
CA LEU A 10 12.95 -42.15 -9.23
C LEU A 10 12.98 -42.81 -7.85
N VAL A 11 12.97 -44.14 -7.88
CA VAL A 11 13.44 -45.04 -6.83
C VAL A 11 12.44 -45.40 -5.74
N ALA A 12 11.88 -46.59 -5.94
CA ALA A 12 11.30 -47.43 -4.92
C ALA A 12 12.32 -47.78 -3.82
N ALA A 13 11.77 -48.13 -2.65
CA ALA A 13 12.36 -48.88 -1.55
C ALA A 13 13.14 -48.07 -0.49
N ALA A 14 12.48 -47.99 0.67
CA ALA A 14 12.99 -48.22 2.02
C ALA A 14 14.49 -47.97 2.28
N PHE A 15 14.79 -47.02 3.18
CA PHE A 15 15.60 -47.26 4.38
C PHE A 15 15.75 -45.98 5.22
N ALA A 16 15.59 -46.13 6.54
CA ALA A 16 16.20 -45.39 7.64
C ALA A 16 16.11 -43.84 7.72
N LEU A 17 15.60 -43.41 8.90
CA LEU A 17 15.90 -42.17 9.62
C LEU A 17 17.24 -41.53 9.23
N PHE A 18 17.20 -40.39 8.54
CA PHE A 18 18.31 -39.46 8.49
C PHE A 18 17.85 -38.02 8.71
N VAL A 19 18.54 -37.45 9.70
CA VAL A 19 18.50 -36.10 10.28
C VAL A 19 18.19 -35.02 9.26
N THR A 20 17.07 -34.31 9.43
CA THR A 20 16.79 -33.11 8.64
C THR A 20 17.56 -31.96 9.28
N ALA A 21 18.62 -31.54 8.61
CA ALA A 21 19.33 -30.29 8.87
C ALA A 21 18.33 -29.12 8.78
N CYS A 22 18.14 -28.40 9.88
CA CYS A 22 17.54 -27.07 9.83
C CYS A 22 18.65 -26.12 9.39
N SER A 23 18.55 -25.59 8.18
CA SER A 23 19.31 -24.41 7.81
C SER A 23 18.65 -23.23 8.51
N ASP A 24 19.39 -22.64 9.45
CA ASP A 24 19.10 -21.36 10.08
C ASP A 24 19.21 -20.29 8.98
N GLY A 25 18.06 -19.89 8.43
CA GLY A 25 17.94 -18.77 7.51
C GLY A 25 17.40 -17.59 8.29
N SER A 26 18.28 -16.63 8.53
CA SER A 26 18.08 -15.43 9.33
C SER A 26 16.82 -14.63 8.97
N SER A 27 16.39 -13.88 9.95
CA SER A 27 15.16 -13.10 10.03
C SER A 27 15.03 -12.02 8.96
N SER A 28 13.79 -11.90 8.46
CA SER A 28 13.10 -10.63 8.20
C SER A 28 13.70 -9.68 7.18
N GLU A 29 13.38 -9.91 5.90
CA GLU A 29 13.29 -8.82 4.93
C GLU A 29 11.82 -8.70 4.53
N SER A 30 11.06 -7.98 5.36
CA SER A 30 9.80 -7.37 4.94
C SER A 30 10.14 -6.20 4.04
N GLU A 31 10.58 -6.47 2.82
CA GLU A 31 10.61 -5.46 1.76
C GLU A 31 9.24 -5.44 1.08
N HIS A 32 8.21 -5.02 1.84
CA HIS A 32 6.99 -4.52 1.24
C HIS A 32 7.24 -3.04 0.94
N GLY A 33 7.57 -2.73 -0.32
CA GLY A 33 7.29 -1.39 -0.85
C GLY A 33 8.38 -0.60 -1.55
N ALA A 34 9.49 -1.21 -1.96
CA ALA A 34 10.50 -0.47 -2.72
C ALA A 34 11.15 -1.33 -3.82
N HIS A 35 10.39 -1.65 -4.87
CA HIS A 35 11.03 -1.95 -6.15
C HIS A 35 11.40 -0.61 -6.81
N ASP A 36 12.69 -0.32 -6.91
CA ASP A 36 13.24 0.92 -7.51
C ASP A 36 13.08 2.21 -6.67
N GLY A 37 13.04 2.10 -5.33
CA GLY A 37 13.02 3.25 -4.43
C GLY A 37 11.75 4.10 -4.46
N ARG A 38 10.72 3.63 -5.19
CA ARG A 38 9.40 4.26 -5.26
C ARG A 38 8.44 3.52 -4.34
N LEU A 39 7.62 4.29 -3.63
CA LEU A 39 6.65 3.76 -2.67
C LEU A 39 5.40 3.25 -3.39
N LEU A 40 4.98 2.03 -3.08
CA LEU A 40 3.74 1.44 -3.59
C LEU A 40 2.52 2.02 -2.87
N ILE A 41 1.42 2.24 -3.59
CA ILE A 41 0.15 2.68 -3.01
C ILE A 41 -0.41 1.61 -2.06
N SER A 42 -0.22 0.33 -2.37
CA SER A 42 -0.69 -0.81 -1.57
C SER A 42 -0.10 -0.87 -0.17
N ASP A 43 1.04 -0.21 0.04
CA ASP A 43 1.84 -0.32 1.25
C ASP A 43 1.63 0.87 2.18
N ILE A 44 0.80 1.83 1.77
CA ILE A 44 0.35 2.92 2.63
C ILE A 44 -0.63 2.36 3.67
N GLU A 45 -0.36 2.65 4.93
CA GLU A 45 -1.30 2.45 6.02
C GLU A 45 -2.22 3.67 6.13
N PHE A 46 -3.53 3.44 6.01
CA PHE A 46 -4.56 4.45 6.25
C PHE A 46 -5.32 4.07 7.51
N ALA A 47 -5.53 5.02 8.43
CA ALA A 47 -6.31 4.77 9.64
C ALA A 47 -7.79 4.52 9.33
N ASP A 48 -8.30 5.16 8.27
CA ASP A 48 -9.68 5.05 7.82
C ASP A 48 -9.81 4.06 6.66
N GLN A 49 -10.69 3.07 6.81
CA GLN A 49 -10.90 2.03 5.81
C GLN A 49 -11.64 2.55 4.57
N ALA A 50 -12.55 3.51 4.71
CA ALA A 50 -13.24 4.11 3.58
C ALA A 50 -12.26 4.93 2.73
N LEU A 51 -11.38 5.69 3.37
CA LEU A 51 -10.29 6.38 2.70
C LEU A 51 -9.35 5.41 1.98
N ARG A 52 -8.95 4.32 2.65
CA ARG A 52 -8.13 3.27 2.03
C ARG A 52 -8.77 2.73 0.76
N SER A 53 -10.05 2.34 0.83
CA SER A 53 -10.77 1.80 -0.32
C SER A 53 -10.82 2.81 -1.45
N CYS A 54 -11.16 4.07 -1.16
CA CYS A 54 -11.17 5.14 -2.15
C CYS A 54 -9.83 5.29 -2.86
N VAL A 55 -8.73 5.41 -2.12
CA VAL A 55 -7.39 5.62 -2.71
C VAL A 55 -6.97 4.42 -3.56
N VAL A 56 -7.24 3.20 -3.09
CA VAL A 56 -6.91 1.97 -3.83
C VAL A 56 -7.76 1.83 -5.08
N GLU A 57 -9.05 2.14 -5.04
CA GLU A 57 -9.93 2.11 -6.21
C GLU A 57 -9.51 3.16 -7.24
N ALA A 58 -9.25 4.40 -6.80
CA ALA A 58 -8.73 5.45 -7.67
C ALA A 58 -7.41 5.04 -8.34
N ALA A 59 -6.52 4.37 -7.60
CA ALA A 59 -5.28 3.84 -8.15
C ALA A 59 -5.52 2.75 -9.21
N ILE A 60 -6.45 1.82 -8.98
CA ILE A 60 -6.81 0.78 -9.95
C ILE A 60 -7.40 1.40 -11.21
N GLU A 61 -8.32 2.35 -11.08
CA GLU A 61 -8.99 3.00 -12.20
C GLU A 61 -8.04 3.82 -13.08
N ASN A 62 -7.03 4.44 -12.48
CA ASN A 62 -6.05 5.26 -13.18
C ASN A 62 -4.73 4.52 -13.47
N GLU A 63 -4.68 3.22 -13.18
CA GLU A 63 -3.50 2.36 -13.34
C GLU A 63 -2.25 2.89 -12.60
N TRP A 64 -2.45 3.56 -11.47
CA TRP A 64 -1.37 4.01 -10.58
C TRP A 64 -0.90 2.86 -9.70
N ILE A 65 0.41 2.68 -9.65
CA ILE A 65 1.07 1.67 -8.81
C ILE A 65 1.80 2.37 -7.66
N TYR A 66 2.36 3.55 -7.94
CA TYR A 66 3.23 4.28 -7.02
C TYR A 66 2.62 5.60 -6.56
N VAL A 67 3.00 6.02 -5.35
CA VAL A 67 2.50 7.25 -4.71
C VAL A 67 2.78 8.51 -5.53
N ASP A 68 3.93 8.55 -6.22
CA ASP A 68 4.35 9.67 -7.03
C ASP A 68 3.59 9.82 -8.37
N GLU A 69 2.81 8.80 -8.77
CA GLU A 69 1.98 8.81 -9.98
C GLU A 69 0.61 9.46 -9.76
N VAL A 70 0.17 9.50 -8.51
CA VAL A 70 -1.17 9.95 -8.12
C VAL A 70 -1.29 11.46 -8.35
N GLN A 71 -2.29 11.85 -9.15
CA GLN A 71 -2.54 13.25 -9.51
C GLN A 71 -3.87 13.77 -8.97
N VAL A 72 -4.87 12.90 -8.90
CA VAL A 72 -6.23 13.23 -8.50
C VAL A 72 -6.77 12.12 -7.59
N ILE A 73 -7.29 12.46 -6.42
CA ILE A 73 -8.04 11.53 -5.58
C ILE A 73 -9.46 12.08 -5.43
N GLU A 74 -10.45 11.29 -5.85
CA GLU A 74 -11.88 11.61 -5.71
C GLU A 74 -12.58 10.52 -4.88
N CYS A 75 -12.92 10.85 -3.64
CA CYS A 75 -13.67 9.97 -2.75
C CYS A 75 -15.13 10.40 -2.72
N PHE A 76 -15.97 9.74 -3.52
CA PHE A 76 -17.41 10.00 -3.56
C PHE A 76 -18.21 9.21 -2.51
N GLU A 77 -17.69 8.05 -2.14
CA GLU A 77 -18.36 7.09 -1.29
C GLU A 77 -17.58 6.84 0.00
N GLY A 78 -18.32 6.56 1.07
CA GLY A 78 -17.77 6.27 2.38
C GLY A 78 -17.75 7.49 3.30
N GLU A 79 -18.10 7.26 4.57
CA GLU A 79 -18.02 8.26 5.63
C GLU A 79 -16.56 8.37 6.09
N VAL A 80 -15.73 9.10 5.35
CA VAL A 80 -14.31 9.30 5.71
C VAL A 80 -14.25 10.08 7.02
N ALA A 81 -13.79 9.42 8.09
CA ALA A 81 -13.71 9.96 9.44
C ALA A 81 -12.29 10.36 9.85
N SER A 82 -11.26 9.81 9.19
CA SER A 82 -9.85 10.22 9.36
C SER A 82 -9.14 10.38 8.01
N LEU A 83 -8.24 11.36 7.95
CA LEU A 83 -7.35 11.61 6.80
C LEU A 83 -5.94 11.07 7.03
N GLU A 84 -5.68 10.45 8.18
CA GLU A 84 -4.38 9.90 8.55
C GLU A 84 -3.94 8.82 7.55
N GLY A 85 -2.72 8.97 7.06
CA GLY A 85 -2.14 8.22 5.94
C GLY A 85 -2.06 9.02 4.64
N LEU A 86 -2.85 10.11 4.46
CA LEU A 86 -2.74 10.95 3.26
C LEU A 86 -1.45 11.77 3.22
N GLU A 87 -0.87 12.12 4.36
CA GLU A 87 0.39 12.87 4.47
C GLU A 87 1.54 12.22 3.67
N VAL A 88 1.47 10.92 3.40
CA VAL A 88 2.43 10.20 2.55
C VAL A 88 2.55 10.82 1.15
N PHE A 89 1.45 11.35 0.60
CA PHE A 89 1.45 12.03 -0.70
C PHE A 89 2.07 13.42 -0.62
N ALA A 90 2.18 14.04 0.55
CA ALA A 90 2.93 15.28 0.74
C ALA A 90 4.43 15.00 0.96
N ASP A 91 4.73 13.94 1.72
CA ASP A 91 6.10 13.61 2.14
C ASP A 91 6.90 12.85 1.08
N THR A 92 6.24 12.22 0.11
CA THR A 92 6.90 11.45 -0.95
C THR A 92 7.57 12.38 -1.97
N PRO A 93 8.90 12.29 -2.16
CA PRO A 93 9.61 13.07 -3.17
C PRO A 93 9.04 12.79 -4.57
N GLY A 94 8.76 13.86 -5.32
CA GLY A 94 8.21 13.73 -6.67
C GLY A 94 6.69 13.48 -6.71
N SER A 95 6.00 13.53 -5.57
CA SER A 95 4.54 13.46 -5.55
C SER A 95 3.88 14.55 -6.39
N ASN A 96 2.88 14.14 -7.15
CA ASN A 96 2.18 14.97 -8.12
C ASN A 96 0.71 15.20 -7.77
N LEU A 97 0.26 14.94 -6.53
CA LEU A 97 -1.14 15.14 -6.17
C LEU A 97 -1.53 16.62 -6.31
N ARG A 98 -2.44 16.92 -7.24
CA ARG A 98 -2.93 18.28 -7.55
C ARG A 98 -4.34 18.50 -7.08
N GLU A 99 -5.14 17.44 -7.00
CA GLU A 99 -6.55 17.55 -6.67
C GLU A 99 -6.95 16.50 -5.65
N LEU A 100 -7.57 16.97 -4.58
CA LEU A 100 -8.16 16.13 -3.55
C LEU A 100 -9.62 16.54 -3.35
N HIS A 101 -10.53 15.64 -3.69
CA HIS A 101 -11.96 15.82 -3.53
C HIS A 101 -12.50 14.75 -2.59
N LEU A 102 -12.95 15.20 -1.43
CA LEU A 102 -13.49 14.35 -0.36
C LEU A 102 -14.97 14.71 -0.20
N TYR A 103 -15.85 13.81 -0.64
CA TYR A 103 -17.29 13.96 -0.49
C TYR A 103 -17.76 13.09 0.67
N ASN A 104 -18.77 13.56 1.41
CA ASN A 104 -19.37 12.83 2.52
C ASN A 104 -18.36 12.53 3.65
N THR A 105 -17.56 13.55 3.99
CA THR A 105 -16.51 13.44 5.01
C THR A 105 -17.02 13.90 6.36
N THR A 106 -16.74 13.13 7.42
CA THR A 106 -17.07 13.49 8.81
C THR A 106 -15.85 13.91 9.62
N THR A 107 -14.65 13.82 9.05
CA THR A 107 -13.42 14.28 9.71
C THR A 107 -13.48 15.77 10.04
N ALA A 108 -13.10 16.11 11.27
CA ALA A 108 -12.86 17.48 11.70
C ALA A 108 -11.36 17.84 11.69
N ASP A 109 -10.49 16.82 11.66
CA ASP A 109 -9.04 17.00 11.67
C ASP A 109 -8.49 17.00 10.24
N LEU A 110 -7.97 18.14 9.84
CA LEU A 110 -7.34 18.36 8.55
C LEU A 110 -5.81 18.44 8.65
N THR A 111 -5.24 18.17 9.83
CA THR A 111 -3.79 18.16 10.06
C THR A 111 -3.03 17.28 9.08
N PRO A 112 -3.54 16.09 8.67
CA PRO A 112 -2.88 15.25 7.64
C PRO A 112 -2.69 15.94 6.28
N LEU A 113 -3.41 17.04 6.00
CA LEU A 113 -3.26 17.82 4.78
C LEU A 113 -2.13 18.89 4.89
N THR A 114 -1.46 18.95 6.02
CA THR A 114 -0.30 19.83 6.21
C THR A 114 0.86 19.32 5.35
N GLY A 115 1.46 20.19 4.52
CA GLY A 115 2.61 19.83 3.68
C GLY A 115 2.29 19.60 2.21
N PHE A 116 1.00 19.55 1.82
CA PHE A 116 0.60 19.47 0.41
C PHE A 116 0.86 20.76 -0.37
N THR A 117 2.12 20.97 -0.79
CA THR A 117 2.50 22.16 -1.56
C THR A 117 2.09 22.12 -3.03
N SER A 118 1.78 20.93 -3.54
CA SER A 118 1.42 20.71 -4.95
C SER A 118 -0.09 20.78 -5.24
N LEU A 119 -0.93 20.81 -4.19
CA LEU A 119 -2.39 20.88 -4.34
C LEU A 119 -2.83 22.20 -4.97
N VAL A 120 -3.64 22.07 -6.02
CA VAL A 120 -4.28 23.18 -6.75
C VAL A 120 -5.76 23.25 -6.42
N ARG A 121 -6.39 22.10 -6.16
CA ARG A 121 -7.81 22.00 -5.81
C ARG A 121 -7.97 21.11 -4.59
N LEU A 122 -8.64 21.65 -3.58
CA LEU A 122 -9.11 20.92 -2.41
C LEU A 122 -10.62 21.16 -2.29
N ARG A 123 -11.39 20.07 -2.24
CA ARG A 123 -12.83 20.11 -2.01
C ARG A 123 -13.20 19.15 -0.89
N ILE A 124 -13.91 19.66 0.10
CA ILE A 124 -14.46 18.88 1.22
C ILE A 124 -15.94 19.24 1.31
N LEU A 125 -16.82 18.24 1.21
CA LEU A 125 -18.27 18.40 1.15
C LEU A 125 -19.03 17.47 2.09
#